data_AF-A0A1M6TUC6-F1
#
_entry.id   AF-A0A1M6TUC6-F1
#
_cell.length_a   1.000
_cell.length_b   1.000
_cell.length_c   1.000
_cell.angle_alpha   90.00
_cell.angle_beta   90.00
_cell.angle_gamma   90.00
#
_symmetry.space_group_name_H-M   'P 1'
#
loop_
_entity.id
_entity.type
_entity.pdbx_description
1 polymer ?
#
loop_
_entity_poly.entity_id
_entity_poly.type
_entity_poly.pdbx_seq_one_letter_code
_entity_poly.pdbx_strand_id
1 'polypeptide(L)'
;MHEITISYEDILKPYVKDALARLGYIFPELDLVSSGSGIRVRSSNPFDELALKKEIRYALYRSKIRAEGAQNRAALYSSVFGK
;
A
#
# COMPACT_ATOMS: atom_id res chain seq x y z
N MET A 1 -18.80 0.49 -15.45
CA MET A 1 -18.28 0.14 -14.10
C MET A 1 -17.08 -0.76 -14.33
N HIS A 2 -15.89 -0.29 -13.99
CA HIS A 2 -14.64 -1.02 -14.19
C HIS A 2 -14.24 -1.66 -12.86
N GLU A 3 -14.00 -2.97 -12.88
CA GLU A 3 -13.58 -3.73 -11.71
C GLU A 3 -12.41 -4.64 -12.07
N ILE A 4 -11.34 -4.57 -11.27
CA ILE A 4 -10.19 -5.47 -11.39
C ILE A 4 -9.70 -5.90 -10.01
N THR A 5 -8.97 -7.02 -9.96
CA THR A 5 -8.27 -7.45 -8.76
C THR A 5 -6.78 -7.52 -9.04
N ILE A 6 -5.99 -6.78 -8.26
CA ILE A 6 -4.53 -6.74 -8.37
C ILE A 6 -3.95 -7.60 -7.25
N SER A 7 -3.33 -8.71 -7.60
CA SER A 7 -2.70 -9.63 -6.65
C SER A 7 -1.39 -9.09 -6.07
N TYR A 8 -1.09 -9.51 -4.85
CA TYR A 8 0.17 -9.26 -4.14
C TYR A 8 0.68 -10.54 -3.47
N GLU A 9 1.96 -10.59 -3.13
CA GLU A 9 2.52 -11.71 -2.38
C GLU A 9 2.02 -11.73 -0.93
N ASP A 10 1.78 -12.91 -0.34
CA ASP A 10 1.22 -13.03 1.03
C ASP A 10 2.05 -12.32 2.12
N ILE A 11 3.37 -12.21 1.90
CA ILE A 11 4.27 -11.45 2.78
C ILE A 11 3.86 -9.98 2.90
N LEU A 12 3.10 -9.45 1.95
CA LEU A 12 2.63 -8.07 1.93
C LEU A 12 1.30 -7.86 2.66
N LYS A 13 0.61 -8.95 3.04
CA LYS A 13 -0.70 -8.90 3.71
C LYS A 13 -0.74 -8.01 4.97
N PRO A 14 0.27 -8.00 5.87
CA PRO A 14 0.28 -7.12 7.03
C PRO A 14 0.26 -5.62 6.68
N TYR A 15 0.70 -5.26 5.47
CA TYR A 15 0.90 -3.89 5.02
C TYR A 15 -0.26 -3.34 4.19
N VAL A 16 -1.26 -4.18 3.90
CA VAL A 16 -2.40 -3.82 3.04
C VAL A 16 -3.24 -2.71 3.64
N LYS A 17 -3.48 -2.73 4.96
CA LYS A 17 -4.30 -1.72 5.64
C LYS A 17 -3.72 -0.31 5.44
N ASP A 18 -2.42 -0.16 5.69
CA ASP A 18 -1.71 1.11 5.52
C ASP A 18 -1.64 1.53 4.04
N ALA A 19 -1.42 0.57 3.15
CA ALA A 19 -1.41 0.82 1.72
C ALA A 19 -2.77 1.33 1.23
N LEU A 20 -3.88 0.71 1.65
CA LEU A 20 -5.24 1.14 1.31
C LEU A 20 -5.55 2.54 1.82
N ALA A 21 -5.16 2.86 3.06
CA ALA A 21 -5.35 4.19 3.62
C ALA A 21 -4.64 5.27 2.77
N ARG A 22 -3.42 5.00 2.33
CA ARG A 22 -2.68 5.90 1.43
C ARG A 22 -3.32 5.99 0.05
N LEU A 23 -3.68 4.86 -0.54
CA LEU A 23 -4.24 4.82 -1.89
C LEU A 23 -5.61 5.50 -1.95
N GLY A 24 -6.43 5.37 -0.91
CA GLY A 24 -7.72 6.07 -0.82
C GLY A 24 -7.57 7.59 -0.72
N TYR A 25 -6.44 8.10 -0.21
CA TYR A 25 -6.13 9.53 -0.27
C TYR A 25 -5.67 9.98 -1.66
N ILE A 26 -4.90 9.14 -2.37
CA ILE A 26 -4.36 9.47 -3.70
C ILE A 26 -5.43 9.34 -4.80
N PHE A 27 -6.31 8.35 -4.67
CA PHE A 27 -7.34 7.99 -5.64
C PHE A 27 -8.72 7.95 -4.98
N PRO A 28 -9.27 9.10 -4.56
CA PRO A 28 -10.55 9.17 -3.86
C PRO A 28 -11.75 8.68 -4.69
N GLU A 29 -11.61 8.64 -6.02
CA GLU A 29 -12.61 8.15 -6.97
C GLU A 29 -12.62 6.62 -7.14
N LEU A 30 -11.65 5.92 -6.54
CA LEU A 30 -11.56 4.46 -6.59
C LEU A 30 -12.06 3.85 -5.28
N ASP A 31 -12.94 2.86 -5.39
CA ASP A 31 -13.30 2.00 -4.27
C ASP A 31 -12.29 0.85 -4.19
N LEU A 32 -11.42 0.91 -3.17
CA LEU A 32 -10.30 0.01 -2.95
C LEU A 32 -10.55 -0.86 -1.72
N VAL A 33 -10.62 -2.18 -1.92
CA VAL A 33 -10.92 -3.13 -0.83
C VAL A 33 -9.95 -4.31 -0.88
N SER A 34 -9.47 -4.73 0.29
CA SER A 34 -8.68 -5.97 0.39
C SER A 34 -9.57 -7.18 0.10
N SER A 35 -9.10 -8.08 -0.78
CA SER A 35 -9.82 -9.27 -1.20
C SER A 35 -8.85 -10.44 -1.26
N GLY A 36 -8.70 -11.17 -0.14
CA GLY A 36 -7.82 -12.34 -0.05
C GLY A 36 -6.34 -11.98 -0.24
N SER A 37 -5.76 -12.43 -1.36
CA SER A 37 -4.37 -12.17 -1.80
C SER A 37 -4.27 -11.02 -2.80
N GLY A 38 -5.28 -10.16 -2.88
CA GLY A 38 -5.27 -9.01 -3.78
C GLY A 38 -6.04 -7.80 -3.25
N ILE A 39 -5.93 -6.70 -3.99
CA ILE A 39 -6.73 -5.50 -3.81
C ILE A 39 -7.73 -5.44 -4.95
N ARG A 40 -9.02 -5.40 -4.61
CA ARG A 40 -10.10 -5.13 -5.54
C ARG A 40 -10.22 -3.64 -5.74
N VAL A 41 -10.31 -3.23 -7.00
CA VAL A 41 -10.45 -1.83 -7.43
C VAL A 41 -11.74 -1.71 -8.20
N ARG A 42 -12.60 -0.77 -7.81
CA ARG A 42 -13.83 -0.43 -8.54
C ARG A 42 -13.89 1.06 -8.86
N SER A 43 -14.30 1.39 -10.08
CA SER A 43 -14.55 2.78 -10.48
C SER A 43 -15.69 2.90 -11.48
N SER A 44 -16.37 4.03 -11.47
CA SER A 44 -17.29 4.44 -12.55
C SER A 44 -16.54 4.90 -13.79
N ASN A 45 -15.30 5.37 -13.64
CA ASN A 45 -14.48 5.93 -14.72
C ASN A 45 -13.39 4.95 -15.16
N PRO A 46 -12.93 5.04 -16.42
CA PRO A 46 -11.74 4.34 -16.87
C PRO A 46 -10.51 4.82 -16.09
N PHE A 47 -9.60 3.90 -15.78
CA PHE A 47 -8.31 4.20 -15.16
C PHE A 47 -7.21 3.38 -15.84
N ASP A 48 -5.97 3.87 -15.76
CA ASP A 48 -4.81 3.14 -16.24
C ASP A 48 -4.46 2.02 -15.24
N GLU A 49 -4.86 0.79 -15.56
CA GLU A 49 -4.59 -0.40 -14.76
C GLU A 49 -3.09 -0.61 -14.51
N LEU A 50 -2.23 -0.34 -15.51
CA LEU A 50 -0.79 -0.56 -15.37
C LEU A 50 -0.19 0.44 -14.39
N ALA A 51 -0.59 1.71 -14.48
CA ALA A 51 -0.18 2.74 -13.53
C ALA A 51 -0.67 2.41 -12.11
N LEU A 52 -1.94 2.02 -11.97
CA LEU A 52 -2.53 1.68 -10.67
C LEU A 52 -1.85 0.46 -10.03
N LYS A 53 -1.54 -0.58 -10.82
CA LYS A 53 -0.81 -1.76 -10.35
C LYS A 53 0.57 -1.41 -9.81
N LYS A 54 1.27 -0.46 -10.43
CA LYS A 54 2.55 0.06 -9.92
C LYS A 54 2.36 0.79 -8.60
N GLU A 55 1.36 1.67 -8.49
CA GLU A 55 1.11 2.42 -7.27
C GLU A 55 0.69 1.52 -6.10
N ILE A 56 -0.13 0.50 -6.34
CA ILE A 56 -0.48 -0.50 -5.32
C ILE A 56 0.76 -1.22 -4.82
N ARG A 57 1.61 -1.72 -5.73
CA ARG A 57 2.87 -2.38 -5.34
C ARG A 57 3.76 -1.43 -4.54
N TYR A 58 3.93 -0.20 -5.00
CA TYR A 58 4.75 0.78 -4.28
C TYR A 58 4.17 1.14 -2.92
N ALA A 59 2.85 1.26 -2.76
CA ALA A 59 2.23 1.50 -1.47
C ALA A 59 2.51 0.35 -0.48
N LEU A 60 2.37 -0.91 -0.93
CA LEU A 60 2.65 -2.10 -0.12
C LEU A 60 4.12 -2.18 0.31
N TYR A 61 5.05 -2.06 -0.63
CA TYR A 61 6.49 -2.13 -0.33
C TYR A 61 6.96 -0.96 0.52
N ARG A 62 6.41 0.25 0.35
CA ARG A 62 6.72 1.40 1.21
C ARG A 62 6.27 1.15 2.65
N SER A 63 5.08 0.57 2.84
CA SER A 63 4.61 0.21 4.19
C SER A 63 5.47 -0.89 4.80
N LYS A 64 5.86 -1.91 4.02
CA LYS A 64 6.82 -2.95 4.45
C LYS A 64 8.15 -2.35 4.94
N ILE A 65 8.81 -1.55 4.10
CA ILE A 65 10.10 -0.92 4.41
C ILE A 65 9.96 -0.02 5.65
N ARG A 66 8.84 0.70 5.77
CA ARG A 66 8.55 1.50 6.96
C ARG A 66 8.46 0.62 8.20
N ALA A 67 7.70 -0.47 8.16
CA ALA A 67 7.55 -1.37 9.31
C ALA A 67 8.89 -2.02 9.71
N GLU A 68 9.60 -2.62 8.75
CA GLU A 68 10.88 -3.32 8.98
C GLU A 68 11.99 -2.37 9.44
N GLY A 69 12.03 -1.15 8.89
CA GLY A 69 12.99 -0.14 9.29
C GLY A 69 12.71 0.52 10.65
N ALA A 70 11.63 0.17 11.37
CA ALA A 70 11.24 0.85 12.60
C ALA A 70 12.30 0.76 13.69
N GLN A 71 12.88 -0.43 13.90
CA GLN A 71 13.94 -0.63 14.89
C GLN A 71 15.21 0.14 14.52
N ASN A 72 15.64 0.07 13.26
CA ASN A 72 16.81 0.81 12.79
C ASN A 72 16.63 2.33 12.95
N ARG A 73 15.44 2.86 12.64
CA ARG A 73 15.14 4.28 12.87
C ARG A 73 15.21 4.63 14.35
N ALA A 74 14.64 3.80 15.23
CA ALA A 74 14.71 4.03 16.68
C ALA A 74 16.15 4.05 17.18
N ALA A 75 16.99 3.11 16.74
CA ALA A 75 18.41 3.04 17.09
C ALA A 75 19.22 4.24 16.56
N LEU A 76 18.94 4.70 15.33
CA LEU A 76 19.55 5.90 14.79
C LEU A 76 19.14 7.15 15.58
N TYR A 77 17.85 7.27 15.94
CA TYR A 77 17.38 8.39 16.75
C TYR A 77 18.00 8.38 18.15
N SER A 78 18.12 7.23 18.81
CA SER A 78 18.78 7.15 20.12
C SER A 78 20.27 7.49 20.03
N SER A 79 20.96 7.04 18.98
CA SER A 79 22.39 7.33 18.77
C SER A 79 22.67 8.81 18.52
N VAL A 80 21.84 9.50 17.72
CA VAL A 80 22.03 10.92 17.38
C VAL A 80 21.55 11.84 18.49
N PHE A 81 20.41 11.55 19.11
CA PHE A 81 19.75 12.46 20.05
C PHE A 81 19.92 12.09 21.52
N GLY A 82 20.65 11.02 21.84
CA GLY A 82 21.09 10.69 23.20
C GLY A 82 19.95 10.60 24.22
N LYS A 83 19.20 9.50 24.19
CA LYS A 83 18.55 9.00 25.42
C LYS A 83 19.22 7.71 25.83
#